data_AF-A0A6L5F927-F1
#
_entry.id   AF-A0A6L5F927-F1
#
_cell.length_a   1.000
_cell.length_b   1.000
_cell.length_c   1.000
_cell.angle_alpha   90.00
_cell.angle_beta   90.00
_cell.angle_gamma   90.00
#
_symmetry.space_group_name_H-M   'P 1'
#
loop_
_entity.id
_entity.type
_entity.pdbx_description
1 polymer ?
#
loop_
_entity_poly.entity_id
_entity_poly.type
_entity_poly.pdbx_seq_one_letter_code
_entity_poly.pdbx_strand_id
1 'polypeptide(L)'
;MEPSWIPDEETVSKANLSWLMDRVGVEDVCELHRWSVENRDVFWETVVERLGIIWAQAPTRTSTGDTQHTKWFPDGRLNIVDSVLSGSPDNPAVIHQRQGKLETVTRGELLEVVKRVAYGLTRFGEQPRVAIAMPMTLEAVVAYLATVAIGGAVVSIADSFAPEEIARRLRISDAEV
;
A
#
# COMPACT_ATOMS: atom_id res chain seq x y z
N MET A 1 9.02 -18.16 -31.19
CA MET A 1 9.93 -18.52 -30.08
C MET A 1 9.07 -19.21 -29.05
N GLU A 2 9.39 -20.45 -28.67
CA GLU A 2 8.61 -21.15 -27.66
C GLU A 2 8.90 -20.56 -26.26
N PRO A 3 7.87 -20.45 -25.40
CA PRO A 3 8.04 -19.89 -24.07
C PRO A 3 8.94 -20.79 -23.21
N SER A 4 9.87 -20.20 -22.48
CA SER A 4 10.79 -20.93 -21.59
C SER A 4 10.11 -21.52 -20.35
N TRP A 5 8.87 -21.10 -20.05
CA TRP A 5 8.07 -21.57 -18.94
C TRP A 5 6.58 -21.27 -19.17
N ILE A 6 5.72 -22.16 -18.71
CA ILE A 6 4.26 -22.02 -18.71
C ILE A 6 3.77 -22.44 -17.31
N PRO A 7 2.88 -21.66 -16.66
CA PRO A 7 2.32 -22.02 -15.35
C PRO A 7 1.52 -23.32 -15.44
N ASP A 8 1.58 -24.13 -14.38
CA ASP A 8 0.71 -25.30 -14.25
C ASP A 8 -0.74 -24.91 -13.90
N GLU A 9 -1.66 -25.86 -14.07
CA GLU A 9 -3.09 -25.66 -13.81
C GLU A 9 -3.40 -25.26 -12.37
N GLU A 10 -2.63 -25.77 -11.40
CA GLU A 10 -2.80 -25.43 -9.99
C GLU A 10 -2.49 -23.93 -9.76
N THR A 11 -1.36 -23.46 -10.30
CA THR A 11 -0.96 -22.04 -10.25
C THR A 11 -2.00 -21.15 -10.91
N VAL A 12 -2.51 -21.55 -12.08
CA VAL A 12 -3.56 -20.81 -12.79
C VAL A 12 -4.82 -20.77 -11.94
N SER A 13 -5.32 -21.90 -11.44
CA SER A 13 -6.59 -21.96 -10.68
C SER A 13 -6.60 -21.10 -9.40
N LYS A 14 -5.44 -20.94 -8.75
CA LYS A 14 -5.30 -20.16 -7.51
C LYS A 14 -4.98 -18.69 -7.73
N ALA A 15 -4.77 -18.26 -8.98
CA ALA A 15 -4.43 -16.89 -9.28
C ALA A 15 -5.61 -15.95 -9.01
N ASN A 16 -5.32 -14.74 -8.49
CA ASN A 16 -6.33 -13.69 -8.32
C ASN A 16 -7.00 -13.30 -9.64
N LEU A 17 -6.27 -13.43 -10.77
CA LEU A 17 -6.82 -13.17 -12.10
C LEU A 17 -7.89 -14.19 -12.48
N SER A 18 -7.68 -15.47 -12.19
CA SER A 18 -8.65 -16.53 -12.51
C SER A 18 -9.96 -16.32 -11.76
N TRP A 19 -9.90 -15.92 -10.49
CA TRP A 19 -11.10 -15.50 -9.75
C TRP A 19 -11.85 -14.36 -10.47
N LEU A 20 -11.14 -13.35 -10.96
CA LEU A 20 -11.78 -12.22 -11.63
C LEU A 20 -12.34 -12.63 -13.00
N MET A 21 -11.62 -13.47 -13.74
CA MET A 21 -12.07 -14.03 -15.01
C MET A 21 -13.37 -14.81 -14.86
N ASP A 22 -13.44 -15.71 -13.88
CA ASP A 22 -14.66 -16.47 -13.54
C ASP A 22 -15.81 -15.54 -13.14
N ARG A 23 -15.50 -14.49 -12.37
CA ARG A 23 -16.49 -13.52 -11.89
C ARG A 23 -17.14 -12.73 -13.02
N VAL A 24 -16.39 -12.40 -14.07
CA VAL A 24 -16.85 -11.55 -15.18
C VAL A 24 -17.18 -12.35 -16.45
N GLY A 25 -16.89 -13.65 -16.47
CA GLY A 25 -17.23 -14.57 -17.56
C GLY A 25 -16.34 -14.42 -18.79
N VAL A 26 -15.02 -14.25 -18.60
CA VAL A 26 -14.04 -14.20 -19.70
C VAL A 26 -13.08 -15.39 -19.64
N GLU A 27 -12.58 -15.84 -20.80
CA GLU A 27 -11.85 -17.11 -20.91
C GLU A 27 -10.34 -16.95 -20.81
N ASP A 28 -9.80 -15.78 -21.15
CA ASP A 28 -8.36 -15.53 -21.10
C ASP A 28 -7.99 -14.12 -20.60
N VAL A 29 -6.70 -13.92 -20.34
CA VAL A 29 -6.15 -12.65 -19.83
C VAL A 29 -6.31 -11.51 -20.85
N CYS A 30 -6.31 -11.80 -22.15
CA CYS A 30 -6.51 -10.77 -23.19
C CYS A 30 -7.96 -10.27 -23.19
N GLU A 31 -8.92 -11.18 -23.04
CA GLU A 31 -10.33 -10.84 -22.85
C GLU A 31 -10.56 -10.08 -21.55
N LEU A 32 -9.96 -10.53 -20.43
CA LEU A 32 -10.03 -9.80 -19.16
C LEU A 32 -9.47 -8.38 -19.28
N HIS A 33 -8.34 -8.21 -19.97
CA HIS A 33 -7.76 -6.89 -20.20
C HIS A 33 -8.68 -6.02 -21.06
N ARG A 34 -9.25 -6.55 -22.13
CA ARG A 34 -10.22 -5.80 -22.95
C ARG A 34 -11.43 -5.38 -22.12
N TRP A 35 -11.99 -6.33 -21.37
CA TRP A 35 -13.13 -6.09 -20.50
C TRP A 35 -12.83 -5.02 -19.43
N SER A 36 -11.66 -5.06 -18.78
CA SER A 36 -11.31 -4.10 -17.71
C SER A 36 -11.12 -2.67 -18.22
N VAL A 37 -10.68 -2.52 -19.48
CA VAL A 37 -10.56 -1.22 -20.14
C VAL A 37 -11.93 -0.68 -20.55
N GLU A 38 -12.79 -1.53 -21.12
CA GLU A 38 -14.14 -1.18 -21.56
C GLU A 38 -15.11 -0.93 -20.39
N ASN A 39 -14.93 -1.64 -19.26
CA ASN A 39 -15.78 -1.61 -18.07
C ASN A 39 -15.00 -1.08 -16.85
N ARG A 40 -14.26 0.02 -17.04
CA ARG A 40 -13.32 0.58 -16.05
C ARG A 40 -13.92 0.78 -14.66
N ASP A 41 -15.12 1.33 -14.57
CA ASP A 41 -15.74 1.63 -13.28
C ASP A 41 -16.06 0.34 -12.50
N VAL A 42 -16.69 -0.62 -13.18
CA VAL A 42 -16.99 -1.94 -12.61
C VAL A 42 -15.71 -2.68 -12.20
N PHE A 43 -14.65 -2.59 -13.02
CA PHE A 43 -13.36 -3.18 -12.70
C PHE A 43 -12.78 -2.61 -11.40
N TRP A 44 -12.69 -1.29 -11.27
CA TRP A 44 -12.09 -0.67 -10.09
C TRP A 44 -12.94 -0.83 -8.83
N GLU A 45 -14.26 -0.79 -8.94
CA GLU A 45 -15.16 -1.14 -7.83
C GLU A 45 -14.91 -2.58 -7.35
N THR A 46 -14.84 -3.54 -8.28
CA THR A 46 -14.59 -4.95 -7.98
C THR A 46 -13.23 -5.17 -7.33
N VAL A 47 -12.19 -4.49 -7.81
CA VAL A 47 -10.82 -4.58 -7.25
C VAL A 47 -10.77 -4.02 -5.83
N VAL A 48 -11.34 -2.83 -5.60
CA VAL A 48 -11.36 -2.19 -4.28
C VAL A 48 -12.14 -3.04 -3.27
N GLU A 49 -13.29 -3.60 -3.68
CA GLU A 49 -14.07 -4.52 -2.87
C GLU A 49 -13.26 -5.79 -2.54
N ARG A 50 -12.63 -6.40 -3.55
CA ARG A 50 -11.83 -7.62 -3.39
C ARG A 50 -10.63 -7.42 -2.47
N LEU A 51 -9.99 -6.26 -2.54
CA LEU A 51 -8.86 -5.89 -1.68
C LEU A 51 -9.29 -5.58 -0.24
N GLY A 52 -10.59 -5.43 0.02
CA GLY A 52 -11.10 -5.11 1.35
C GLY A 52 -10.69 -3.71 1.82
N ILE A 53 -10.61 -2.75 0.90
CA ILE A 53 -10.28 -1.36 1.25
C ILE A 53 -11.35 -0.80 2.17
N ILE A 54 -10.92 -0.32 3.34
CA ILE A 54 -11.78 0.29 4.34
C ILE A 54 -11.88 1.79 4.06
N TRP A 55 -13.08 2.24 3.73
CA TRP A 55 -13.39 3.65 3.49
C TRP A 55 -13.94 4.31 4.75
N ALA A 56 -13.38 5.47 5.11
CA ALA A 56 -14.01 6.38 6.08
C ALA A 56 -15.22 7.10 5.44
N GLN A 57 -15.13 7.38 4.14
CA GLN A 57 -16.23 7.83 3.29
C GLN A 57 -16.09 7.12 1.95
N ALA A 58 -17.07 6.30 1.59
CA ALA A 58 -17.07 5.60 0.31
C ALA A 58 -17.22 6.62 -0.85
N PRO A 59 -16.46 6.46 -1.95
CA PRO A 59 -16.57 7.32 -3.11
C PRO A 59 -17.90 7.09 -3.85
N THR A 60 -18.44 8.12 -4.48
CA THR A 60 -19.62 7.98 -5.36
C THR A 60 -19.24 7.59 -6.78
N ARG A 61 -17.97 7.76 -7.17
CA ARG A 61 -17.44 7.44 -8.49
C ARG A 61 -16.00 6.93 -8.39
N THR A 62 -15.62 6.04 -9.30
CA THR A 62 -14.25 5.50 -9.42
C THR A 62 -13.26 6.52 -10.00
N SER A 63 -13.66 7.30 -11.00
CA SER A 63 -12.77 8.24 -11.67
C SER A 63 -13.50 9.42 -12.32
N THR A 64 -12.79 10.53 -12.49
CA THR A 64 -13.21 11.71 -13.26
C THR A 64 -11.99 12.31 -13.99
N GLY A 65 -12.22 13.11 -15.02
CA GLY A 65 -11.15 13.76 -15.81
C GLY A 65 -10.73 12.97 -17.05
N ASP A 66 -9.63 13.39 -17.66
CA ASP A 66 -9.04 12.77 -18.86
C ASP A 66 -7.77 11.97 -18.50
N THR A 67 -7.10 11.40 -19.51
CA THR A 67 -5.89 10.59 -19.32
C THR A 67 -4.70 11.35 -18.74
N GLN A 68 -4.67 12.68 -18.81
CA GLN A 68 -3.60 13.50 -18.25
C GLN A 68 -3.94 14.02 -16.85
N HIS A 69 -5.23 14.17 -16.54
CA HIS A 69 -5.73 14.77 -15.30
C HIS A 69 -6.79 13.90 -14.62
N THR A 70 -6.56 12.58 -14.58
CA THR A 70 -7.49 11.65 -13.94
C THR A 70 -7.46 11.83 -12.41
N LYS A 71 -8.64 11.99 -11.80
CA LYS A 71 -8.84 11.88 -10.36
C LYS A 71 -9.54 10.57 -10.04
N TRP A 72 -8.87 9.71 -9.29
CA TRP A 72 -9.41 8.44 -8.80
C TRP A 72 -10.13 8.64 -7.46
N PHE A 73 -11.32 8.06 -7.33
CA PHE A 73 -12.15 8.09 -6.12
C PHE A 73 -12.27 9.50 -5.50
N PRO A 74 -12.69 10.51 -6.28
CA PRO A 74 -12.46 11.92 -5.96
C PRO A 74 -13.11 12.42 -4.66
N ASP A 75 -14.19 11.80 -4.22
CA ASP A 75 -14.90 12.08 -2.97
C ASP A 75 -14.74 10.99 -1.90
N GLY A 76 -13.96 9.95 -2.22
CA GLY A 76 -13.61 8.90 -1.29
C GLY A 76 -12.60 9.38 -0.25
N ARG A 77 -12.78 8.97 1.00
CA ARG A 77 -11.81 9.20 2.08
C ARG A 77 -11.44 7.87 2.72
N LEU A 78 -10.15 7.63 2.87
CA LEU A 78 -9.61 6.46 3.57
C LEU A 78 -8.35 6.85 4.34
N ASN A 79 -7.99 6.02 5.32
CA ASN A 79 -6.60 5.88 5.75
C ASN A 79 -6.18 4.45 5.43
N ILE A 80 -5.12 4.27 4.63
CA ILE A 80 -4.70 2.94 4.20
C ILE A 80 -4.23 2.07 5.38
N VAL A 81 -3.80 2.69 6.49
CA VAL A 81 -3.43 1.99 7.72
C VAL A 81 -4.59 1.18 8.27
N ASP A 82 -5.82 1.68 8.16
CA ASP A 82 -7.02 0.96 8.61
C ASP A 82 -7.21 -0.32 7.82
N SER A 83 -6.92 -0.30 6.51
CA SER A 83 -7.04 -1.47 5.63
C SER A 83 -5.93 -2.49 5.89
N VAL A 84 -4.67 -2.05 5.91
CA VAL A 84 -3.50 -2.95 6.01
C VAL A 84 -3.33 -3.57 7.41
N LEU A 85 -3.81 -2.89 8.45
CA LEU A 85 -3.81 -3.40 9.83
C LEU A 85 -5.18 -3.93 10.27
N SER A 86 -6.10 -4.20 9.32
CA SER A 86 -7.39 -4.83 9.60
C SER A 86 -7.28 -6.35 9.84
N GLY A 87 -8.30 -6.93 10.46
CA GLY A 87 -8.44 -8.38 10.68
C GLY A 87 -7.84 -8.87 12.01
N SER A 88 -7.58 -10.18 12.12
CA SER A 88 -7.16 -10.79 13.38
C SER A 88 -5.85 -10.18 13.91
N PRO A 89 -5.79 -9.78 15.20
CA PRO A 89 -4.58 -9.20 15.80
C PRO A 89 -3.45 -10.23 15.93
N ASP A 90 -3.77 -11.51 16.05
CA ASP A 90 -2.78 -12.59 16.26
C ASP A 90 -2.09 -13.04 14.96
N ASN A 91 -2.60 -12.61 13.80
CA ASN A 91 -2.01 -12.96 12.52
C ASN A 91 -0.63 -12.30 12.36
N PRO A 92 0.36 -13.01 11.81
CA PRO A 92 1.64 -12.42 11.42
C PRO A 92 1.44 -11.23 10.48
N ALA A 93 2.10 -10.11 10.77
CA ALA A 93 2.11 -8.92 9.92
C ALA A 93 3.49 -8.65 9.32
N VAL A 94 4.54 -8.79 10.12
CA VAL A 94 5.93 -8.61 9.67
C VAL A 94 6.77 -9.78 10.16
N ILE A 95 7.54 -10.38 9.26
CA ILE A 95 8.62 -11.31 9.62
C ILE A 95 9.91 -10.60 9.22
N HIS A 96 10.78 -10.34 10.18
CA HIS A 96 12.05 -9.64 9.93
C HIS A 96 13.20 -10.37 10.59
N GLN A 97 14.42 -10.13 10.10
CA GLN A 97 15.62 -10.69 10.69
C GLN A 97 16.30 -9.64 11.58
N ARG A 98 16.58 -10.01 12.82
CA ARG A 98 17.34 -9.19 13.78
C ARG A 98 18.50 -10.00 14.34
N GLN A 99 19.73 -9.52 14.12
CA GLN A 99 20.96 -10.20 14.58
C GLN A 99 21.02 -11.68 14.17
N GLY A 100 20.61 -11.98 12.94
CA GLY A 100 20.61 -13.35 12.39
C GLY A 100 19.39 -14.20 12.75
N LYS A 101 18.53 -13.76 13.66
CA LYS A 101 17.31 -14.49 14.05
C LYS A 101 16.07 -13.91 13.37
N LEU A 102 15.19 -14.79 12.91
CA LEU A 102 13.87 -14.38 12.42
C LEU A 102 12.96 -14.10 13.60
N GLU A 103 12.31 -12.96 13.57
CA GLU A 103 11.31 -12.51 14.52
C GLU A 103 10.00 -12.27 13.76
N THR A 104 8.89 -12.66 14.39
CA THR A 104 7.54 -12.45 13.85
C THR A 104 6.84 -11.44 14.73
N VAL A 105 6.32 -10.38 14.11
CA VAL A 105 5.48 -9.37 14.73
C VAL A 105 4.05 -9.58 14.26
N THR A 106 3.16 -9.78 15.21
CA THR A 106 1.73 -9.91 14.94
C THR A 106 1.13 -8.55 14.58
N ARG A 107 -0.04 -8.58 13.96
CA ARG A 107 -0.76 -7.36 13.56
C ARG A 107 -1.11 -6.48 14.76
N GLY A 108 -1.51 -7.09 15.87
CA GLY A 108 -1.81 -6.38 17.12
C GLY A 108 -0.57 -5.68 17.69
N GLU A 109 0.56 -6.37 17.75
CA GLU A 109 1.83 -5.79 18.20
C GLU A 109 2.27 -4.63 17.30
N LEU A 110 2.20 -4.81 15.98
CA LEU A 110 2.53 -3.77 15.02
C LEU A 110 1.64 -2.53 15.20
N LEU A 111 0.33 -2.73 15.32
CA LEU A 111 -0.64 -1.65 15.52
C LEU A 111 -0.34 -0.85 16.79
N GLU A 112 -0.02 -1.52 17.89
CA GLU A 112 0.31 -0.84 19.16
C GLU A 112 1.58 0.00 19.04
N VAL A 113 2.62 -0.51 18.37
CA VAL A 113 3.85 0.27 18.15
C VAL A 113 3.58 1.46 17.21
N VAL A 114 2.86 1.24 16.11
CA VAL A 114 2.47 2.28 15.14
C VAL A 114 1.70 3.41 15.83
N LYS A 115 0.71 3.10 16.67
CA LYS A 115 -0.05 4.10 17.43
C LYS A 115 0.84 4.95 18.34
N ARG A 116 1.79 4.33 19.03
CA ARG A 116 2.73 5.05 19.91
C ARG A 116 3.60 6.04 19.15
N VAL A 117 4.15 5.62 18.01
CA VAL A 117 4.98 6.49 17.16
C VAL A 117 4.13 7.58 16.53
N ALA A 118 2.95 7.24 16.01
CA ALA A 118 1.99 8.18 15.43
C ALA A 118 1.64 9.29 16.43
N TYR A 119 1.35 8.94 17.68
CA TYR A 119 1.10 9.92 18.74
C TYR A 119 2.29 10.86 18.96
N GLY A 120 3.52 10.34 18.93
CA GLY A 120 4.73 11.17 19.03
C GLY A 120 4.86 12.17 17.87
N LEU A 121 4.53 11.75 16.65
CA LEU A 121 4.62 12.57 15.45
C LEU A 121 3.62 13.74 15.43
N THR A 122 2.49 13.65 16.15
CA THR A 122 1.51 14.75 16.25
C THR A 122 2.08 16.05 16.82
N ARG A 123 3.23 16.00 17.51
CA ARG A 123 3.90 17.18 18.07
C ARG A 123 4.58 18.07 17.02
N PHE A 124 4.74 17.58 15.80
CA PHE A 124 5.41 18.28 14.71
C PHE A 124 4.45 18.98 13.75
N GLY A 125 3.15 19.03 14.07
CA GLY A 125 2.14 19.72 13.29
C GLY A 125 1.08 18.79 12.70
N GLU A 126 0.17 19.37 11.92
CA GLU A 126 -0.84 18.63 11.18
C GLU A 126 -0.21 18.07 9.90
N GLN A 127 -0.29 16.76 9.70
CA GLN A 127 0.18 16.07 8.48
C GLN A 127 1.66 16.36 8.13
N PRO A 128 2.61 16.11 9.07
CA PRO A 128 3.99 16.45 8.86
C PRO A 128 4.63 15.66 7.72
N ARG A 129 5.66 16.23 7.10
CA ARG A 129 6.52 15.53 6.15
C ARG A 129 7.68 14.87 6.89
N VAL A 130 7.67 13.54 6.95
CA VAL A 130 8.61 12.75 7.74
C VAL A 130 9.60 12.05 6.83
N ALA A 131 10.87 12.38 6.96
CA ALA A 131 11.95 11.74 6.24
C ALA A 131 12.41 10.44 6.92
N ILE A 132 12.42 9.35 6.16
CA ILE A 132 12.89 8.05 6.62
C ILE A 132 14.16 7.71 5.85
N ALA A 133 15.30 7.88 6.52
CA ALA A 133 16.63 7.46 6.07
C ALA A 133 17.12 6.34 6.99
N MET A 134 16.53 5.16 6.83
CA MET A 134 16.76 3.99 7.70
C MET A 134 16.93 2.72 6.85
N PRO A 135 17.70 1.72 7.34
CA PRO A 135 17.73 0.40 6.73
C PRO A 135 16.34 -0.27 6.77
N MET A 136 16.19 -1.37 6.03
CA MET A 136 14.95 -2.18 5.97
C MET A 136 14.69 -2.93 7.29
N THR A 137 14.31 -2.21 8.34
CA THR A 137 14.01 -2.74 9.67
C THR A 137 12.52 -2.61 10.01
N LEU A 138 12.11 -3.25 11.11
CA LEU A 138 10.76 -3.09 11.67
C LEU A 138 10.47 -1.62 12.00
N GLU A 139 11.44 -0.89 12.52
CA GLU A 139 11.30 0.52 12.87
C GLU A 139 11.02 1.40 11.64
N ALA A 140 11.62 1.08 10.48
CA ALA A 140 11.32 1.79 9.23
C ALA A 140 9.87 1.55 8.78
N VAL A 141 9.36 0.32 8.90
CA VAL A 141 7.95 -0.01 8.62
C VAL A 141 7.01 0.74 9.58
N VAL A 142 7.34 0.73 10.88
CA VAL A 142 6.58 1.44 11.91
C VAL A 142 6.55 2.94 11.64
N ALA A 143 7.69 3.57 11.34
CA ALA A 143 7.78 4.99 11.06
C ALA A 143 6.96 5.38 9.82
N TYR A 144 7.00 4.54 8.78
CA TYR A 144 6.19 4.73 7.57
C TYR A 144 4.69 4.69 7.90
N LEU A 145 4.23 3.62 8.54
CA LEU A 145 2.82 3.44 8.89
C LEU A 145 2.34 4.51 9.88
N ALA A 146 3.16 4.90 10.85
CA ALA A 146 2.83 5.93 11.82
C ALA A 146 2.65 7.31 11.16
N THR A 147 3.50 7.65 10.19
CA THR A 147 3.40 8.88 9.41
C THR A 147 2.09 8.91 8.62
N VAL A 148 1.79 7.82 7.91
CA VAL A 148 0.55 7.70 7.12
C VAL A 148 -0.69 7.67 8.02
N ALA A 149 -0.62 7.06 9.20
CA ALA A 149 -1.74 6.99 10.16
C ALA A 149 -2.23 8.38 10.60
N ILE A 150 -1.34 9.36 10.71
CA ILE A 150 -1.69 10.75 11.05
C ILE A 150 -1.94 11.64 9.83
N GLY A 151 -1.97 11.06 8.62
CA GLY A 151 -2.13 11.78 7.36
C GLY A 151 -0.88 12.54 6.91
N GLY A 152 0.27 12.30 7.53
CA GLY A 152 1.55 12.87 7.10
C GLY A 152 2.07 12.25 5.81
N ALA A 153 3.02 12.92 5.17
CA ALA A 153 3.66 12.44 3.96
C ALA A 153 5.05 11.85 4.27
N VAL A 154 5.31 10.66 3.75
CA VAL A 154 6.60 10.00 3.92
C VAL A 154 7.57 10.44 2.83
N VAL A 155 8.76 10.88 3.25
CA VAL A 155 9.90 11.13 2.36
C VAL A 155 10.89 9.98 2.51
N SER A 156 10.74 8.96 1.68
CA SER A 156 11.64 7.78 1.72
C SER A 156 13.00 8.12 1.10
N ILE A 157 14.07 7.88 1.84
CA ILE A 157 15.46 8.13 1.42
C ILE A 157 16.25 6.83 1.59
N ALA A 158 16.94 6.40 0.54
CA ALA A 158 17.85 5.26 0.64
C ALA A 158 18.96 5.58 1.65
N ASP A 159 19.14 4.70 2.63
CA ASP A 159 20.13 4.82 3.70
C ASP A 159 21.58 4.70 3.20
N SER A 160 21.77 4.19 1.98
CA SER A 160 23.06 4.10 1.29
C SER A 160 23.51 5.39 0.61
N PHE A 161 22.70 6.45 0.60
CA PHE A 161 23.08 7.71 -0.03
C PHE A 161 24.14 8.48 0.74
N ALA A 162 24.99 9.17 -0.02
CA ALA A 162 25.94 10.13 0.53
C ALA A 162 25.21 11.26 1.26
N PRO A 163 25.81 11.88 2.29
CA PRO A 163 25.19 12.92 3.09
C PRO A 163 24.61 14.07 2.25
N GLU A 164 25.27 14.46 1.16
CA GLU A 164 24.81 15.54 0.27
C GLU A 164 23.50 15.18 -0.43
N GLU A 165 23.32 13.91 -0.81
CA GLU A 165 22.13 13.39 -1.47
C GLU A 165 20.95 13.23 -0.50
N ILE A 166 21.22 12.87 0.76
CA ILE A 166 20.23 12.91 1.85
C ILE A 166 19.79 14.36 2.09
N ALA A 167 20.74 15.28 2.28
CA ALA A 167 20.46 16.69 2.51
C ALA A 167 19.66 17.33 1.36
N ARG A 168 19.94 16.94 0.12
CA ARG A 168 19.17 17.39 -1.05
C ARG A 168 17.71 16.95 -0.97
N ARG A 169 17.43 15.70 -0.58
CA ARG A 169 16.06 15.17 -0.45
C ARG A 169 15.28 15.83 0.68
N LEU A 170 15.94 16.06 1.82
CA LEU A 170 15.35 16.82 2.93
C LEU A 170 14.93 18.23 2.47
N ARG A 171 15.79 18.93 1.72
CA ARG A 171 15.48 20.28 1.22
C ARG A 171 14.34 20.32 0.19
N ILE A 172 14.34 19.43 -0.80
CA ILE A 172 13.30 19.47 -1.87
C ILE A 172 11.93 19.01 -1.37
N SER A 173 11.90 18.22 -0.29
CA SER A 173 10.66 17.73 0.29
C SER A 173 10.14 18.63 1.40
N ASP A 174 10.95 19.55 1.94
CA ASP A 174 10.59 20.39 3.08
C ASP A 174 10.18 19.52 4.29
N ALA A 175 11.00 18.50 4.58
CA ALA A 175 10.78 17.56 5.68
C ALA A 175 10.93 18.27 7.04
N GLU A 176 9.99 17.99 7.94
CA GLU A 176 9.89 18.58 9.28
C GLU A 176 10.43 17.64 10.37
N VAL A 177 10.48 16.34 10.08
CA VAL A 177 10.95 15.26 10.95
C VAL A 177 11.94 14.38 10.20
#